data_AF-W3XCQ1-F1
#
_entry.id   AF-W3XCQ1-F1
#
_cell.length_a   1.000
_cell.length_b   1.000
_cell.length_c   1.000
_cell.angle_alpha   90.00
_cell.angle_beta   90.00
_cell.angle_gamma   90.00
#
_symmetry.space_group_name_H-M   'P 1'
#
loop_
_entity.id
_entity.type
_entity.pdbx_description
1 polymer ?
#
loop_
_entity_poly.entity_id
_entity_poly.type
_entity_poly.pdbx_seq_one_letter_code
_entity_poly.pdbx_strand_id
1 'polypeptide(L)'
;MTEHLRAARLRARDALVRAGTVGFKPVSSAKWVNIFRTWSGVLHVQIEHDSIKGVTPQMMRWWFEHLGQSTTWDGKALGGPEVSLYHLWHHRDHVAIIPVSSPNDQVNKGFIQGWLSEVHEQFNDFHDRVDVRSTTDILSDSELNFSVKLFGNVVTQILHHWKPRWSRLLRRDRRWV
;
A
#
# COMPACT_ATOMS: atom_id res chain seq x y z
N MET A 1 -20.02 7.57 -6.25
CA MET A 1 -18.69 7.83 -6.84
C MET A 1 -18.71 9.24 -7.40
N THR A 2 -17.79 10.14 -7.01
CA THR A 2 -17.71 11.47 -7.64
C THR A 2 -17.08 11.36 -9.03
N GLU A 3 -17.45 12.25 -9.95
CA GLU A 3 -16.90 12.27 -11.32
C GLU A 3 -15.36 12.41 -11.31
N HIS A 4 -14.85 13.22 -10.38
CA HIS A 4 -13.42 13.41 -10.18
C HIS A 4 -12.69 12.11 -9.80
N LEU A 5 -13.23 11.31 -8.87
CA LEU A 5 -12.64 10.04 -8.45
C LEU A 5 -12.65 9.03 -9.61
N ARG A 6 -13.76 8.97 -10.36
CA ARG A 6 -13.87 8.13 -11.56
C ARG A 6 -12.77 8.49 -12.57
N ALA A 7 -12.61 9.77 -12.89
CA ALA A 7 -11.59 10.23 -13.82
C ALA A 7 -10.16 9.90 -13.34
N ALA A 8 -9.88 10.08 -12.05
CA ALA A 8 -8.57 9.75 -11.48
C ALA A 8 -8.24 8.23 -11.58
N ARG A 9 -9.21 7.37 -11.30
CA ARG A 9 -9.06 5.91 -11.44
C ARG A 9 -8.86 5.49 -12.90
N LEU A 10 -9.56 6.13 -13.84
CA LEU A 10 -9.40 5.87 -15.27
C LEU A 10 -7.99 6.24 -15.75
N ARG A 11 -7.44 7.39 -15.33
CA ARG A 11 -6.06 7.76 -15.68
C ARG A 11 -5.03 6.73 -15.20
N ALA A 12 -5.17 6.26 -13.96
CA ALA A 12 -4.29 5.21 -13.42
C ALA A 12 -4.44 3.89 -14.20
N ARG A 13 -5.68 3.51 -14.51
CA ARG A 13 -5.96 2.33 -15.34
C ARG A 13 -5.32 2.45 -16.71
N ASP A 14 -5.44 3.59 -17.37
CA ASP A 14 -4.89 3.81 -18.71
C ASP A 14 -3.35 3.74 -18.71
N ALA A 15 -2.69 4.30 -17.69
CA ALA A 15 -1.25 4.15 -17.49
C ALA A 15 -0.86 2.67 -17.32
N LEU A 16 -1.59 1.92 -16.49
CA LEU A 16 -1.35 0.48 -16.30
C LEU A 16 -1.64 -0.36 -17.56
N VAL A 17 -2.62 0.04 -18.39
CA VAL A 17 -2.91 -0.56 -19.71
C VAL A 17 -1.70 -0.39 -20.61
N ARG A 18 -1.17 0.82 -20.68
CA ARG A 18 -0.02 1.12 -21.52
C ARG A 18 1.27 0.43 -21.05
N ALA A 19 1.41 0.20 -19.75
CA ALA A 19 2.50 -0.58 -19.17
C ALA A 19 2.36 -2.10 -19.37
N GLY A 20 1.18 -2.58 -19.77
CA GLY A 20 0.88 -4.01 -19.88
C GLY A 20 0.65 -4.70 -18.53
N THR A 21 0.29 -3.95 -17.48
CA THR A 21 0.20 -4.44 -16.09
C THR A 21 -1.15 -4.13 -15.43
N VAL A 22 -2.24 -4.04 -16.21
CA VAL A 22 -3.60 -3.69 -15.72
C VAL A 22 -4.12 -4.64 -14.66
N GLY A 23 -3.84 -5.93 -14.86
CA GLY A 23 -4.32 -6.96 -13.98
C GLY A 23 -3.65 -6.85 -12.62
N PHE A 24 -4.46 -6.85 -11.56
CA PHE A 24 -3.94 -7.26 -10.26
C PHE A 24 -3.28 -8.61 -10.43
N LYS A 25 -2.11 -8.77 -9.82
CA LYS A 25 -1.57 -10.11 -9.74
C LYS A 25 -2.61 -10.96 -8.97
N PRO A 26 -3.02 -12.11 -9.50
CA PRO A 26 -4.02 -12.93 -8.83
C PRO A 26 -3.48 -13.37 -7.47
N VAL A 27 -4.36 -13.76 -6.55
CA VAL A 27 -3.96 -14.32 -5.25
C VAL A 27 -2.99 -15.50 -5.41
N SER A 28 -3.11 -16.27 -6.50
CA SER A 28 -2.19 -17.36 -6.86
C SER A 28 -0.75 -16.92 -7.16
N SER A 29 -0.50 -15.62 -7.33
CA SER A 29 0.86 -15.06 -7.41
C SER A 29 1.50 -14.84 -6.04
N ALA A 30 0.72 -14.85 -4.96
CA ALA A 30 1.27 -14.94 -3.62
C ALA A 30 1.88 -16.33 -3.46
N LYS A 31 3.04 -16.40 -2.80
CA LYS A 31 3.69 -17.68 -2.52
C LYS A 31 2.82 -18.53 -1.60
N TRP A 32 2.09 -17.90 -0.70
CA TRP A 32 1.04 -18.50 0.10
C TRP A 32 0.14 -17.42 0.69
N VAL A 33 -1.07 -17.84 1.08
CA VAL A 33 -2.05 -17.05 1.82
C VAL A 33 -2.63 -17.93 2.92
N ASN A 34 -2.78 -17.36 4.12
CA ASN A 34 -3.45 -17.99 5.24
C ASN A 34 -4.47 -17.02 5.84
N ILE A 35 -5.72 -17.44 5.93
CA ILE A 35 -6.81 -16.64 6.49
C ILE A 35 -7.51 -17.50 7.53
N PHE A 36 -7.57 -17.01 8.76
CA PHE A 36 -8.27 -17.70 9.83
C PHE A 36 -8.91 -16.71 10.79
N ARG A 37 -9.94 -17.16 11.50
CA ARG A 37 -10.54 -16.43 12.61
C ARG A 37 -10.19 -17.13 13.90
N THR A 38 -9.76 -16.37 14.91
CA THR A 38 -9.57 -16.90 16.26
C THR A 38 -10.93 -17.21 16.89
N TRP A 39 -10.94 -17.95 18.01
CA TRP A 39 -12.17 -18.16 18.78
C TRP A 39 -12.82 -16.84 19.23
N SER A 40 -12.01 -15.79 19.43
CA SER A 40 -12.46 -14.47 19.87
C SER A 40 -13.05 -13.64 18.72
N GLY A 41 -13.09 -14.19 17.50
CA GLY A 41 -13.64 -13.53 16.32
C GLY A 41 -12.64 -12.64 15.57
N VAL A 42 -11.37 -12.58 15.99
CA VAL A 42 -10.34 -11.78 15.32
C VAL A 42 -9.97 -12.42 13.99
N LEU A 43 -10.05 -11.66 12.90
CA LEU A 43 -9.63 -12.09 11.58
C LEU A 43 -8.12 -11.89 11.41
N HIS A 44 -7.41 -12.97 11.12
CA HIS A 44 -6.01 -12.95 10.72
C HIS A 44 -5.90 -13.21 9.23
N VAL A 45 -5.16 -12.34 8.54
CA VAL A 45 -4.81 -12.47 7.13
C VAL A 45 -3.30 -12.40 7.03
N GLN A 46 -2.69 -13.43 6.45
CA GLN A 46 -1.26 -13.52 6.24
C GLN A 46 -0.99 -13.83 4.78
N ILE A 47 -0.10 -13.06 4.15
CA ILE A 47 0.18 -13.14 2.72
C ILE A 47 1.69 -12.98 2.53
N GLU A 48 2.33 -13.95 1.87
CA GLU A 48 3.69 -13.74 1.36
C GLU A 48 3.63 -13.42 -0.13
N HIS A 49 3.91 -12.16 -0.46
CA HIS A 49 3.97 -11.71 -1.85
C HIS A 49 5.19 -12.27 -2.59
N ASP A 50 5.04 -12.37 -3.91
CA ASP A 50 6.15 -12.61 -4.81
C ASP A 50 7.20 -11.48 -4.75
N SER A 51 8.48 -11.82 -4.94
CA SER A 51 9.54 -10.81 -4.94
C SER A 51 9.37 -9.80 -6.06
N ILE A 52 9.45 -8.51 -5.74
CA ILE A 52 9.49 -7.44 -6.73
C ILE A 52 10.92 -7.34 -7.28
N LYS A 53 11.10 -7.60 -8.57
CA LYS A 53 12.42 -7.58 -9.21
C LYS A 53 12.89 -6.14 -9.39
N GLY A 54 14.17 -5.89 -9.11
CA GLY A 54 14.80 -4.57 -9.30
C GLY A 54 14.42 -3.52 -8.26
N VAL A 55 13.62 -3.88 -7.25
CA VAL A 55 13.22 -2.97 -6.17
C VAL A 55 14.05 -3.28 -4.91
N THR A 56 14.67 -2.24 -4.36
CA THR A 56 15.42 -2.31 -3.12
C THR A 56 14.52 -1.99 -1.92
N PRO A 57 14.91 -2.37 -0.70
CA PRO A 57 14.16 -2.00 0.49
C PRO A 57 14.04 -0.48 0.70
N GLN A 58 15.06 0.29 0.33
CA GLN A 58 15.02 1.76 0.37
C GLN A 58 13.98 2.32 -0.61
N MET A 59 13.83 1.71 -1.79
CA MET A 59 12.78 2.09 -2.74
C MET A 59 11.38 1.75 -2.19
N MET A 60 11.22 0.65 -1.45
CA MET A 60 9.96 0.33 -0.78
C MET A 60 9.62 1.36 0.29
N ARG A 61 10.59 1.72 1.14
CA ARG A 61 10.41 2.78 2.14
C ARG A 61 10.01 4.10 1.47
N TRP A 62 10.78 4.52 0.46
CA TRP A 62 10.52 5.74 -0.30
C TRP A 62 9.11 5.74 -0.88
N TRP A 63 8.66 4.62 -1.45
CA TRP A 63 7.32 4.47 -2.00
C TRP A 63 6.23 4.81 -0.97
N PHE A 64 6.34 4.29 0.25
CA PHE A 64 5.36 4.55 1.32
C PHE A 64 5.44 5.98 1.87
N GLU A 65 6.62 6.57 1.95
CA GLU A 65 6.81 7.98 2.37
C GLU A 65 6.17 8.97 1.37
N HIS A 66 6.03 8.60 0.10
CA HIS A 66 5.58 9.47 -0.98
C HIS A 66 4.20 9.09 -1.54
N LEU A 67 3.51 8.12 -0.93
CA LEU A 67 2.34 7.47 -1.50
C LEU A 67 1.13 8.40 -1.76
N GLY A 68 1.01 9.49 -0.99
CA GLY A 68 0.00 10.53 -1.15
C GLY A 68 0.29 11.52 -2.28
N GLN A 69 1.42 11.39 -2.98
CA GLN A 69 1.76 12.24 -4.12
C GLN A 69 1.20 11.72 -5.45
N SER A 70 1.48 12.48 -6.50
CA SER A 70 1.17 12.16 -7.89
C SER A 70 2.43 12.12 -8.76
N THR A 71 2.30 11.51 -9.92
CA THR A 71 3.31 11.46 -10.98
C THR A 71 2.69 11.81 -12.33
N THR A 72 3.52 12.07 -13.34
CA THR A 72 3.11 12.19 -14.75
C THR A 72 3.50 10.96 -15.57
N TRP A 73 3.83 9.85 -14.90
CA TRP A 73 4.11 8.59 -15.56
C TRP A 73 2.86 7.99 -16.20
N ASP A 74 2.96 7.69 -17.49
CA ASP A 74 1.81 7.32 -18.34
C ASP A 74 1.81 5.85 -18.77
N GLY A 75 2.61 5.02 -18.10
CA GLY A 75 2.84 3.63 -18.47
C GLY A 75 4.13 3.38 -19.25
N LYS A 76 4.74 4.42 -19.84
CA LYS A 76 5.99 4.29 -20.62
C LYS A 76 7.02 5.35 -20.29
N ALA A 77 6.59 6.60 -20.12
CA ALA A 77 7.46 7.74 -19.88
C ALA A 77 6.82 8.75 -18.93
N LEU A 78 7.58 9.77 -18.54
CA LEU A 78 7.08 10.95 -17.84
C LEU A 78 6.52 11.96 -18.86
N GLY A 79 5.64 12.86 -18.41
CA GLY A 79 5.03 13.91 -19.24
C GLY A 79 3.58 13.64 -19.66
N GLY A 80 2.96 12.58 -19.13
CA GLY A 80 1.54 12.34 -19.26
C GLY A 80 0.68 13.15 -18.29
N PRO A 81 -0.64 12.87 -18.23
CA PRO A 81 -1.52 13.49 -17.25
C PRO A 81 -1.10 13.12 -15.82
N GLU A 82 -1.44 13.98 -14.87
CA GLU A 82 -1.21 13.69 -13.46
C GLU A 82 -2.02 12.47 -12.99
N VAL A 83 -1.34 11.55 -12.31
CA VAL A 83 -1.88 10.31 -11.73
C VAL A 83 -1.38 10.15 -10.30
N SER A 84 -2.29 9.91 -9.35
CA SER A 84 -1.93 9.60 -7.96
C SER A 84 -1.14 8.29 -7.87
N LEU A 85 -0.07 8.28 -7.08
CA LEU A 85 0.69 7.06 -6.75
C LEU A 85 -0.19 6.03 -6.02
N TYR A 86 -1.12 6.50 -5.18
CA TYR A 86 -2.07 5.63 -4.49
C TYR A 86 -2.97 4.87 -5.47
N HIS A 87 -3.46 5.53 -6.53
CA HIS A 87 -4.21 4.85 -7.59
C HIS A 87 -3.33 3.95 -8.46
N LEU A 88 -2.05 4.26 -8.68
CA LEU A 88 -1.15 3.35 -9.39
C LEU A 88 -0.90 2.05 -8.61
N TRP A 89 -0.98 2.09 -7.28
CA TRP A 89 -0.89 0.89 -6.44
C TRP A 89 -2.14 0.01 -6.60
N HIS A 90 -3.34 0.58 -6.42
CA HIS A 90 -4.60 -0.16 -6.54
C HIS A 90 -5.72 0.70 -7.15
N HIS A 91 -5.73 0.85 -8.48
CA HIS A 91 -6.61 1.80 -9.18
C HIS A 91 -8.13 1.55 -8.97
N ARG A 92 -8.53 0.33 -8.58
CA ARG A 92 -9.93 0.00 -8.29
C ARG A 92 -10.34 0.37 -6.88
N ASP A 93 -9.44 0.18 -5.92
CA ASP A 93 -9.83 0.13 -4.50
C ASP A 93 -9.39 1.39 -3.75
N HIS A 94 -8.23 1.92 -4.09
CA HIS A 94 -7.71 3.11 -3.44
C HIS A 94 -8.53 4.35 -3.80
N VAL A 95 -8.75 5.21 -2.81
CA VAL A 95 -9.41 6.51 -2.97
C VAL A 95 -8.43 7.63 -2.64
N ALA A 96 -7.91 7.66 -1.41
CA ALA A 96 -6.95 8.66 -0.98
C ALA A 96 -6.20 8.22 0.28
N ILE A 97 -4.99 8.74 0.44
CA ILE A 97 -4.26 8.79 1.70
C ILE A 97 -3.98 10.26 2.01
N ILE A 98 -4.48 10.74 3.14
CA ILE A 98 -4.43 12.15 3.54
C ILE A 98 -3.71 12.24 4.88
N PRO A 99 -2.53 12.87 4.93
CA PRO A 99 -1.87 13.16 6.19
C PRO A 99 -2.70 14.09 7.08
N VAL A 100 -2.83 13.73 8.36
CA VAL A 100 -3.62 14.52 9.34
C VAL A 100 -2.72 15.27 10.31
N SER A 101 -1.69 14.61 10.85
CA SER A 101 -0.73 15.26 11.72
C SER A 101 0.39 15.90 10.91
N SER A 102 0.82 17.10 11.29
CA SER A 102 2.06 17.72 10.82
C SER A 102 2.80 18.39 11.97
N PRO A 103 3.50 17.63 12.83
CA PRO A 103 4.42 18.25 13.76
C PRO A 103 5.48 19.02 12.96
N ASN A 104 5.60 20.32 13.24
CA ASN A 104 6.55 21.28 12.65
C ASN A 104 6.25 21.71 11.20
N ASP A 105 4.98 21.77 10.79
CA ASP A 105 4.55 22.25 9.46
C ASP A 105 5.22 21.51 8.27
N GLN A 106 5.74 20.30 8.50
CA GLN A 106 6.30 19.51 7.40
C GLN A 106 5.18 18.97 6.52
N VAL A 107 5.37 19.07 5.20
CA VAL A 107 4.47 18.47 4.23
C VAL A 107 4.66 16.96 4.25
N ASN A 108 3.72 16.25 4.88
CA ASN A 108 3.66 14.80 4.77
C ASN A 108 3.14 14.44 3.37
N LYS A 109 3.80 13.46 2.76
CA LYS A 109 3.60 13.00 1.39
C LYS A 109 3.06 11.58 1.33
N GLY A 110 2.78 10.94 2.46
CA GLY A 110 2.36 9.55 2.58
C GLY A 110 2.34 9.08 4.04
N PHE A 111 3.07 8.00 4.33
CA PHE A 111 3.26 7.50 5.69
C PHE A 111 4.53 8.08 6.32
N ILE A 112 4.43 8.50 7.58
CA ILE A 112 5.57 8.95 8.39
C ILE A 112 5.45 8.32 9.77
N GLN A 113 6.53 7.73 10.27
CA GLN A 113 6.52 7.06 11.56
C GLN A 113 6.05 8.00 12.70
N GLY A 114 5.12 7.52 13.50
CA GLY A 114 4.46 8.25 14.58
C GLY A 114 3.30 9.15 14.16
N TRP A 115 3.04 9.29 12.85
CA TRP A 115 2.04 10.23 12.33
C TRP A 115 0.72 9.54 11.99
N LEU A 116 -0.35 10.35 12.03
CA LEU A 116 -1.69 9.95 11.62
C LEU A 116 -1.92 10.26 10.14
N SER A 117 -2.47 9.27 9.45
CA SER A 117 -2.98 9.41 8.08
C SER A 117 -4.42 8.90 8.00
N GLU A 118 -5.29 9.68 7.37
CA GLU A 118 -6.61 9.25 6.92
C GLU A 118 -6.43 8.39 5.67
N VAL A 119 -6.93 7.16 5.74
CA VAL A 119 -6.90 6.19 4.65
C VAL A 119 -8.33 5.95 4.20
N HIS A 120 -8.56 6.18 2.92
CA HIS A 120 -9.85 6.02 2.27
C HIS A 120 -9.74 4.95 1.20
N GLU A 121 -10.51 3.88 1.36
CA GLU A 121 -10.51 2.71 0.50
C GLU A 121 -11.95 2.28 0.17
N GLN A 122 -12.10 1.64 -0.99
CA GLN A 122 -13.32 1.01 -1.45
C GLN A 122 -13.00 -0.42 -1.83
N PHE A 123 -13.76 -1.38 -1.31
CA PHE A 123 -13.59 -2.79 -1.58
C PHE A 123 -14.82 -3.38 -2.27
N ASN A 124 -14.66 -4.63 -2.74
CA ASN A 124 -15.75 -5.47 -3.24
C ASN A 124 -16.59 -4.79 -4.34
N ASP A 125 -15.90 -4.25 -5.35
CA ASP A 125 -16.53 -3.44 -6.39
C ASP A 125 -17.41 -2.35 -5.78
N PHE A 126 -16.78 -1.40 -5.07
CA PHE A 126 -17.37 -0.18 -4.51
C PHE A 126 -18.50 -0.36 -3.45
N HIS A 127 -18.86 -1.58 -3.06
CA HIS A 127 -19.91 -1.81 -2.06
C HIS A 127 -19.47 -1.48 -0.64
N ASP A 128 -18.20 -1.71 -0.32
CA ASP A 128 -17.67 -1.50 1.01
C ASP A 128 -16.75 -0.28 1.01
N ARG A 129 -16.96 0.66 1.93
CA ARG A 129 -16.10 1.83 2.10
C ARG A 129 -15.46 1.80 3.48
N VAL A 130 -14.15 1.97 3.49
CA VAL A 130 -13.34 2.03 4.70
C VAL A 130 -12.70 3.42 4.75
N ASP A 131 -13.11 4.21 5.75
CA ASP A 131 -12.49 5.49 6.05
C ASP A 131 -11.94 5.39 7.48
N VAL A 132 -10.61 5.32 7.60
CA VAL A 132 -9.96 5.09 8.90
C VAL A 132 -8.81 6.04 9.12
N ARG A 133 -8.57 6.37 10.39
CA ARG A 133 -7.33 7.00 10.82
C ARG A 133 -6.34 5.92 11.23
N SER A 134 -5.24 5.84 10.49
CA SER A 134 -4.14 4.93 10.76
C SER A 134 -2.98 5.69 11.38
N THR A 135 -2.33 5.08 12.38
CA THR A 135 -1.04 5.54 12.91
C THR A 135 0.04 4.72 12.23
N THR A 136 1.04 5.36 11.66
CA THR A 136 2.25 4.65 11.18
C THR A 136 3.10 4.31 12.40
N ASP A 137 3.14 3.04 12.80
CA ASP A 137 3.88 2.62 14.00
C ASP A 137 5.37 2.48 13.70
N ILE A 138 5.72 1.89 12.55
CA ILE A 138 7.10 1.75 12.07
C ILE A 138 7.13 1.96 10.57
N LEU A 139 8.13 2.70 10.08
CA LEU A 139 8.48 2.75 8.65
C LEU A 139 10.00 2.79 8.51
N SER A 140 10.57 1.71 7.98
CA SER A 140 12.02 1.52 7.86
C SER A 140 12.40 0.82 6.56
N ASP A 141 13.68 0.52 6.38
CA ASP A 141 14.17 -0.26 5.24
C ASP A 141 13.81 -1.76 5.34
N SER A 142 13.12 -2.23 6.37
CA SER A 142 12.70 -3.64 6.48
C SER A 142 11.22 -3.85 6.69
N GLU A 143 10.49 -2.81 7.09
CA GLU A 143 9.08 -2.95 7.43
C GLU A 143 8.28 -1.66 7.39
N LEU A 144 6.98 -1.82 7.17
CA LEU A 144 5.93 -0.83 7.40
C LEU A 144 4.87 -1.48 8.28
N ASN A 145 4.63 -0.88 9.44
CA ASN A 145 3.59 -1.29 10.36
C ASN A 145 2.66 -0.11 10.63
N PHE A 146 1.36 -0.36 10.61
CA PHE A 146 0.39 0.65 10.98
C PHE A 146 -0.81 0.03 11.69
N SER A 147 -1.42 0.84 12.55
CA SER A 147 -2.55 0.44 13.37
C SER A 147 -3.70 1.43 13.27
N VAL A 148 -4.92 0.90 13.35
CA VAL A 148 -6.14 1.69 13.50
C VAL A 148 -6.61 1.50 14.94
N LYS A 149 -6.85 2.62 15.62
CA LYS A 149 -7.28 2.63 17.03
C LYS A 149 -8.70 3.19 17.14
N LEU A 150 -9.55 2.50 17.89
CA LEU A 150 -10.87 2.97 18.31
C LEU A 150 -10.91 3.02 19.83
N PHE A 151 -11.27 4.19 20.38
CA PHE A 151 -11.28 4.43 21.83
C PHE A 151 -9.97 4.04 22.53
N GLY A 152 -8.83 4.28 21.87
CA GLY A 152 -7.49 3.93 22.36
C GLY A 152 -7.08 2.46 22.18
N ASN A 153 -8.00 1.56 21.79
CA ASN A 153 -7.72 0.15 21.56
C ASN A 153 -7.38 -0.10 20.09
N VAL A 154 -6.38 -0.94 19.82
CA VAL A 154 -6.03 -1.37 18.45
C VAL A 154 -7.11 -2.32 17.94
N VAL A 155 -7.80 -1.93 16.87
CA VAL A 155 -8.85 -2.75 16.22
C VAL A 155 -8.39 -3.36 14.90
N THR A 156 -7.33 -2.82 14.32
CA THR A 156 -6.69 -3.36 13.13
C THR A 156 -5.21 -3.08 13.20
N GLN A 157 -4.41 -4.07 12.84
CA GLN A 157 -2.97 -3.94 12.71
C GLN A 157 -2.55 -4.61 11.41
N ILE A 158 -1.73 -3.90 10.64
CA ILE A 158 -1.17 -4.40 9.40
C ILE A 158 0.35 -4.31 9.52
N LEU A 159 1.00 -5.45 9.27
CA LEU A 159 2.45 -5.61 9.34
C LEU A 159 2.95 -6.02 7.97
N HIS A 160 3.81 -5.21 7.37
CA HIS A 160 4.50 -5.53 6.13
C HIS A 160 5.99 -5.66 6.41
N HIS A 161 6.54 -6.84 6.13
CA HIS A 161 7.98 -7.07 6.22
C HIS A 161 8.56 -7.36 4.84
N TRP A 162 9.77 -6.89 4.59
CA TRP A 162 10.51 -7.21 3.38
C TRP A 162 12.00 -7.35 3.67
N LYS A 163 12.69 -8.04 2.76
CA LYS A 163 14.14 -8.26 2.84
C LYS A 163 14.75 -8.24 1.44
N PRO A 164 16.04 -7.83 1.30
CA PRO A 164 16.74 -7.96 0.05
C PRO A 164 16.69 -9.40 -0.46
N ARG A 165 16.41 -9.57 -1.75
CA ARG A 165 16.65 -10.84 -2.42
C ARG A 165 18.13 -10.90 -2.77
N TRP A 166 18.94 -11.41 -1.85
CA TRP A 166 20.35 -11.71 -2.15
C TRP A 166 20.41 -12.60 -3.40
N SER A 167 21.30 -12.27 -4.34
CA SER A 167 21.59 -13.12 -5.49
C SER A 167 21.95 -14.53 -5.01
N ARG A 168 21.66 -15.53 -5.84
CA ARG A 168 21.51 -16.97 -5.55
C ARG A 168 22.69 -17.71 -4.87
N LEU A 169 23.65 -17.02 -4.25
CA LEU A 169 24.89 -17.60 -3.77
C LEU A 169 24.98 -17.89 -2.27
N LEU A 170 24.01 -17.48 -1.44
CA LEU A 170 24.02 -17.87 -0.02
C LEU A 170 22.62 -18.21 0.47
N ARG A 171 22.16 -19.42 0.15
CA ARG A 171 21.13 -20.09 0.96
C ARG A 171 21.75 -20.41 2.32
N ARG A 172 21.33 -19.70 3.35
CA ARG A 172 21.20 -20.29 4.68
C ARG A 172 19.84 -19.92 5.23
N ASP A 173 19.10 -20.96 5.59
CA ASP A 173 17.79 -20.93 6.20
C ASP A 173 17.66 -19.82 7.24
N ARG A 174 16.53 -19.10 7.18
CA ARG A 174 15.75 -18.73 8.35
C ARG A 174 14.35 -18.30 7.90
N ARG A 175 13.41 -19.21 8.17
CA ARG A 175 11.97 -19.07 8.05
C ARG A 175 11.51 -18.11 9.16
N TRP A 176 10.74 -17.08 8.83
CA TRP A 176 9.94 -16.31 9.78
C TRP A 176 8.64 -15.88 9.11
N VAL A 177 7.57 -15.97 9.92
CA VAL A 177 6.14 -15.86 9.62
C VAL A 177 5.74 -14.43 9.30
#